data_AF-A0AAV6CX75-F1
#
_entry.id   AF-A0AAV6CX75-F1
#
_cell.length_a   1.000
_cell.length_b   1.000
_cell.length_c   1.000
_cell.angle_alpha   90.00
_cell.angle_beta   90.00
_cell.angle_gamma   90.00
#
_symmetry.space_group_name_H-M   'P 1'
#
loop_
_entity.id
_entity.type
_entity.pdbx_description
1 polymer ?
#
loop_
_entity_poly.entity_id
_entity_poly.type
_entity_poly.pdbx_seq_one_letter_code
_entity_poly.pdbx_strand_id
1 'polypeptide(L)' 'MKARELLAACFFLFGALLIWPLLTIANRPVLVGGVPALVVYLFTVWAVIVGVLVAVAIRRRSPEDDE' A
#
# COMPACT_ATOMS: atom_id res chain seq x y z
N MET A 1 3.20 9.67 15.45
CA MET A 1 2.51 8.37 15.32
C MET A 1 3.51 7.26 15.58
N LYS A 2 3.23 6.32 16.48
CA LYS A 2 4.11 5.16 16.74
C LYS A 2 4.15 4.26 15.51
N ALA A 3 5.25 3.55 15.24
CA ALA A 3 5.37 2.68 14.06
C ALA A 3 4.22 1.66 13.95
N ARG A 4 3.73 1.18 15.10
CA ARG A 4 2.56 0.29 15.21
C ARG A 4 1.26 0.93 14.69
N GLU A 5 1.06 2.22 14.95
CA GLU A 5 -0.13 2.96 14.45
C GLU A 5 -0.07 3.12 12.93
N LEU A 6 1.12 3.34 12.37
CA LEU A 6 1.31 3.47 10.92
C LEU A 6 1.05 2.14 10.22
N LEU A 7 1.56 1.04 10.78
CA LEU A 7 1.27 -0.32 10.31
C LEU A 7 -0.22 -0.64 10.38
N ALA A 8 -0.88 -0.31 11.51
CA ALA A 8 -2.32 -0.49 11.65
C ALA A 8 -3.10 0.35 10.62
N ALA A 9 -2.77 1.62 10.45
CA ALA A 9 -3.40 2.49 9.47
C ALA A 9 -3.23 1.96 8.04
N CYS A 10 -2.02 1.53 7.66
CA CYS A 10 -1.75 0.91 6.36
C CYS A 10 -2.55 -0.38 6.17
N PHE A 11 -2.67 -1.21 7.21
CA PHE A 11 -3.45 -2.44 7.17
C PHE A 11 -4.96 -2.17 6.99
N PHE A 12 -5.52 -1.26 7.78
CA PHE A 12 -6.94 -0.88 7.65
C PHE A 12 -7.22 -0.20 6.31
N LEU A 13 -6.31 0.65 5.83
CA LEU A 13 -6.42 1.26 4.51
C LEU A 13 -6.42 0.18 3.42
N PHE A 14 -5.44 -0.73 3.43
CA PHE A 14 -5.39 -1.84 2.48
C PHE A 14 -6.66 -2.69 2.54
N GLY A 15 -7.11 -3.06 3.74
CA GLY A 15 -8.34 -3.81 3.95
C GLY A 15 -9.58 -3.07 3.42
N ALA A 16 -9.67 -1.75 3.60
CA ALA A 16 -10.75 -0.93 3.05
C ALA A 16 -10.76 -0.93 1.51
N LEU A 17 -9.59 -0.91 0.88
CA LEU A 17 -9.45 -1.02 -0.57
C LEU A 17 -9.83 -2.42 -1.12
N LEU A 18 -9.85 -3.44 -0.25
CA LEU A 18 -10.31 -4.80 -0.57
C LEU A 18 -11.82 -5.01 -0.30
N ILE A 19 -12.56 -3.98 0.10
CA ILE A 19 -14.02 -4.09 0.23
C ILE A 19 -14.64 -4.03 -1.18
N TRP A 20 -15.69 -4.83 -1.38
CA TRP A 20 -16.38 -5.00 -2.67
C TRP A 20 -16.63 -3.71 -3.49
N PRO A 21 -17.05 -2.57 -2.93
CA PRO A 21 -17.29 -1.34 -3.70
C PRO A 21 -16.02 -0.73 -4.30
N LEU A 22 -14.86 -0.88 -3.65
CA LEU A 22 -13.60 -0.34 -4.16
C LEU A 22 -12.95 -1.30 -5.15
N LEU A 23 -13.07 -2.62 -4.90
CA LEU A 23 -12.63 -3.65 -5.83
C LEU A 23 -13.34 -3.54 -7.19
N THR A 24 -14.64 -3.22 -7.22
CA THR A 24 -15.41 -3.11 -8.47
C THR A 24 -14.97 -1.97 -9.39
N ILE A 25 -14.23 -0.98 -8.86
CA ILE A 25 -13.64 0.10 -9.68
C ILE A 25 -12.68 -0.50 -10.71
N ALA A 26 -11.82 -1.43 -10.27
CA ALA A 26 -10.81 -2.07 -11.09
C ALA A 26 -11.22 -3.47 -11.61
N ASN A 27 -12.23 -4.11 -11.01
CA ASN A 27 -12.78 -5.38 -11.45
C ASN A 27 -13.66 -5.23 -12.71
N ARG A 28 -13.03 -4.79 -13.80
CA ARG A 28 -13.64 -4.70 -15.12
C ARG A 28 -12.91 -5.66 -16.07
N PRO A 29 -13.56 -6.15 -17.13
CA PRO A 29 -12.94 -7.03 -18.13
C PRO A 29 -11.99 -6.25 -19.05
N VAL A 30 -11.09 -5.47 -18.48
CA VAL A 30 -10.10 -4.65 -19.17
C VAL A 30 -8.72 -5.23 -18.85
N LEU A 31 -7.90 -5.37 -19.88
CA LEU A 31 -6.51 -5.76 -19.76
C LEU A 31 -5.61 -4.54 -19.93
N VAL A 32 -4.61 -4.41 -19.07
CA VAL A 32 -3.51 -3.44 -19.17
C VAL A 32 -2.26 -4.24 -19.49
N GLY A 33 -1.74 -4.11 -20.73
CA GLY A 33 -0.57 -4.88 -21.18
C GLY A 33 -0.76 -6.40 -21.13
N GLY A 34 -1.99 -6.90 -21.28
CA GLY A 34 -2.33 -8.33 -21.17
C GLY A 34 -2.65 -8.81 -19.75
N VAL A 35 -2.52 -7.95 -18.74
CA VAL A 35 -2.82 -8.27 -17.33
C VAL A 35 -4.18 -7.67 -16.93
N PRO A 36 -5.05 -8.39 -16.20
CA PRO A 36 -6.31 -7.82 -15.72
C PRO A 36 -6.11 -6.55 -14.90
N ALA A 37 -6.92 -5.52 -15.17
CA ALA A 37 -6.84 -4.23 -14.49
C ALA A 37 -6.93 -4.36 -12.96
N LEU A 38 -7.73 -5.31 -12.46
CA LEU A 38 -7.84 -5.64 -11.04
C LEU A 38 -6.49 -6.05 -10.42
N VAL A 39 -5.70 -6.86 -11.13
CA VAL A 39 -4.39 -7.31 -10.67
C VAL A 39 -3.43 -6.12 -10.61
N VAL A 40 -3.39 -5.30 -11.66
CA VAL A 40 -2.56 -4.09 -11.68
C VAL A 40 -2.92 -3.15 -10.53
N TYR A 41 -4.20 -2.93 -10.28
CA TYR A 41 -4.68 -2.12 -9.16
C TYR A 41 -4.20 -2.65 -7.80
N LEU A 42 -4.41 -3.95 -7.52
CA LEU A 42 -4.02 -4.59 -6.26
C LEU A 42 -2.52 -4.43 -5.98
N PHE A 43 -1.69 -4.73 -6.96
CA PHE A 43 -0.23 -4.65 -6.80
C PHE A 43 0.27 -3.20 -6.73
N THR A 44 -0.36 -2.26 -7.43
CA THR A 44 0.00 -0.84 -7.35
C THR A 44 -0.31 -0.28 -5.97
N VAL A 45 -1.51 -0.53 -5.45
CA VAL A 45 -1.90 -0.10 -4.10
C VAL A 45 -0.97 -0.68 -3.04
N TRP A 46 -0.69 -1.98 -3.12
CA TRP A 46 0.23 -2.65 -2.22
C TRP A 46 1.64 -2.05 -2.28
N ALA A 47 2.19 -1.84 -3.48
CA ALA A 47 3.52 -1.27 -3.67
C ALA A 47 3.63 0.15 -3.10
N VAL A 48 2.59 0.98 -3.25
CA VAL A 48 2.53 2.33 -2.66
C VAL A 48 2.58 2.25 -1.14
N ILE A 49 1.79 1.36 -0.52
CA ILE A 49 1.76 1.20 0.94
C ILE A 49 3.12 0.74 1.47
N VAL A 50 3.73 -0.27 0.84
CA VAL A 50 5.07 -0.75 1.21
C VAL A 50 6.11 0.35 1.03
N GLY A 51 6.08 1.08 -0.09
CA GLY A 51 6.98 2.20 -0.36
C GLY A 51 6.90 3.30 0.71
N VAL A 52 5.68 3.66 1.14
CA VAL A 52 5.47 4.62 2.24
C VAL A 52 6.03 4.09 3.55
N LEU A 53 5.78 2.82 3.88
CA LEU A 53 6.29 2.21 5.11
C LEU A 53 7.83 2.18 5.13
N VAL A 54 8.46 1.81 4.02
CA VAL A 54 9.92 1.80 3.86
C VAL A 54 10.48 3.22 3.97
N ALA A 55 9.89 4.19 3.28
CA ALA A 55 10.34 5.58 3.33
C ALA A 55 10.25 6.16 4.75
N VAL A 56 9.19 5.84 5.49
CA VAL A 56 9.04 6.25 6.90
C VAL A 56 10.05 5.53 7.79
N ALA A 57 10.29 4.24 7.58
CA ALA A 57 11.25 3.47 8.37
C ALA A 57 12.68 3.99 8.19
N ILE A 58 13.10 4.29 6.96
CA ILE A 58 14.42 4.85 6.65
C ILE A 58 14.59 6.22 7.34
N ARG A 59 13.58 7.10 7.25
CA ARG A 59 13.60 8.42 7.89
C ARG A 59 13.71 8.39 9.41
N ARG A 60 13.32 7.30 10.06
CA ARG A 60 13.42 7.14 11.52
C ARG A 60 14.76 6.60 11.99
N ARG A 61 15.60 6.10 11.08
CA ARG A 61 16.87 5.42 11.39
C ARG A 61 18.10 6.34 11.32
N SER A 62 17.92 7.66 11.27
CA SER A 62 19.01 8.64 11.16
C SER A 62 18.56 9.94 11.85
N PRO A 63 19.27 10.54 12.84
CA PRO A 63 20.70 10.46 13.18
C PRO A 63 21.00 10.44 14.71
N GLU A 64 20.77 9.32 15.42
CA GLU A 64 21.10 9.22 16.87
C GLU A 64 22.01 8.03 17.23
N ASP A 65 22.46 7.25 16.24
CA ASP A 65 23.32 6.07 16.46
C ASP A 65 24.82 6.33 16.13
N ASP A 66 25.19 7.59 15.86
CA ASP A 66 26.57 8.04 15.62
C ASP A 66 27.06 8.95 16.78
N GLU A 67 27.07 8.46 18.02
CA GLU A 67 27.84 9.07 19.15
C GLU A 67 28.47 8.00 20.05
#